data_AF-K2AUG3-F1
#
_entry.id   AF-K2AUG3-F1
#
_cell.length_a   1.000
_cell.length_b   1.000
_cell.length_c   1.000
_cell.angle_alpha   90.00
_cell.angle_beta   90.00
_cell.angle_gamma   90.00
#
_symmetry.space_group_name_H-M   'P 1'
#
loop_
_entity.id
_entity.type
_entity.pdbx_description
1 polymer ?
#
loop_
_entity_poly.entity_id
_entity_poly.type
_entity_poly.pdbx_seq_one_letter_code
_entity_poly.pdbx_strand_id
1 'polypeptide(L)'
;MLSGKFARGTRENPEAVDLLMVGTIVVPELSVLVRQEEARRKHEINYTVMTEEEFNFRKKRLDPFITSIIHGLRIMLIGDEEQLLA
;
A
#
# COMPACT_ATOMS: atom_id res chain seq x y z
N MET A 1 -4.09 -2.24 -1.83
CA MET A 1 -3.88 -1.48 -3.07
C MET A 1 -2.41 -1.37 -3.43
N LEU A 2 -2.10 -1.26 -4.71
CA LEU A 2 -0.73 -1.08 -5.22
C LEU A 2 -0.50 0.37 -5.64
N SER A 3 0.73 0.86 -5.49
CA SER A 3 1.14 2.10 -6.11
C SER A 3 1.25 1.90 -7.63
N GLY A 4 0.91 2.95 -8.40
CA GLY A 4 1.00 2.91 -9.86
C GLY A 4 2.45 2.76 -10.34
N LYS A 5 3.42 3.24 -9.55
CA LYS A 5 4.85 3.06 -9.83
C LYS A 5 5.26 1.59 -9.72
N PHE A 6 4.83 0.93 -8.65
CA PHE A 6 5.03 -0.50 -8.46
C PHE A 6 4.40 -1.33 -9.59
N ALA A 7 3.16 -1.01 -9.96
CA ALA A 7 2.46 -1.71 -11.04
C ALA A 7 3.15 -1.59 -12.40
N ARG A 8 3.81 -0.46 -12.68
CA ARG A 8 4.58 -0.22 -13.91
C ARG A 8 6.02 -0.76 -13.88
N GLY A 9 6.47 -1.29 -12.74
CA GLY A 9 7.87 -1.71 -12.56
C GLY A 9 8.86 -0.54 -12.54
N THR A 10 8.40 0.70 -12.40
CA THR A 10 9.24 1.89 -12.37
C THR A 10 9.59 2.22 -10.92
N ARG A 11 10.88 2.23 -10.58
CA ARG A 11 11.35 2.49 -9.22
C ARG A 11 12.24 3.72 -9.17
N GLU A 12 11.61 4.89 -9.04
CA GLU A 12 12.31 6.18 -8.94
C GLU A 12 12.67 6.54 -7.50
N ASN A 13 11.89 6.07 -6.52
CA ASN A 13 12.13 6.32 -5.10
C ASN A 13 12.08 4.97 -4.34
N PRO A 14 13.22 4.47 -3.84
CA PRO A 14 13.28 3.24 -3.06
C PRO A 14 12.53 3.28 -1.74
N GLU A 15 12.13 4.45 -1.23
CA GLU A 15 11.36 4.61 0.00
C GLU A 15 9.85 4.80 -0.24
N ALA A 16 9.42 4.87 -1.50
CA ALA A 16 8.00 4.98 -1.80
C ALA A 16 7.25 3.71 -1.38
N VAL A 17 6.02 3.88 -0.88
CA VAL A 17 5.13 2.76 -0.56
C VAL A 17 4.66 2.10 -1.85
N ASP A 18 4.86 0.79 -1.95
CA ASP A 18 4.46 -0.03 -3.09
C ASP A 18 3.10 -0.69 -2.86
N LEU A 19 2.83 -1.13 -1.63
CA LEU A 19 1.63 -1.85 -1.25
C LEU A 19 1.07 -1.29 0.06
N LEU A 20 -0.17 -0.81 0.03
CA LEU A 20 -0.93 -0.45 1.23
C LEU A 20 -2.04 -1.47 1.44
N MET A 21 -2.13 -2.04 2.63
CA MET A 21 -3.24 -2.91 3.02
C MET A 21 -3.92 -2.40 4.28
N VAL A 22 -5.24 -2.34 4.25
CA VAL A 22 -6.08 -1.82 5.33
C VAL A 22 -7.05 -2.91 5.75
N GLY A 23 -7.10 -3.22 7.04
CA GLY A 23 -8.02 -4.22 7.60
C GLY A 23 -7.36 -5.18 8.57
N THR A 24 -8.00 -6.32 8.79
CA THR A 24 -7.48 -7.39 9.66
C THR A 24 -6.57 -8.30 8.85
N ILE A 25 -5.26 -8.12 8.99
CA ILE A 25 -4.25 -8.80 8.17
C ILE A 25 -3.32 -9.60 9.07
N VAL A 26 -3.11 -10.87 8.71
CA VAL A 26 -2.11 -11.73 9.35
C VAL A 26 -0.73 -11.40 8.77
N VAL A 27 -0.02 -10.48 9.43
CA VAL A 27 1.28 -9.97 8.96
C VAL A 27 2.31 -11.07 8.65
N PRO A 28 2.42 -12.17 9.42
CA PRO A 28 3.32 -13.26 9.08
C PRO A 28 3.03 -13.91 7.72
N GLU A 29 1.76 -14.13 7.38
CA GLU A 29 1.36 -14.72 6.10
C GLU A 29 1.67 -13.79 4.94
N LEU A 30 1.34 -12.49 5.10
CA LEU A 30 1.71 -11.47 4.13
C LEU A 30 3.22 -11.41 3.90
N SER A 31 4.02 -11.51 4.97
CA SER A 31 5.47 -11.44 4.88
C SER A 31 6.05 -12.56 4.02
N VAL A 32 5.45 -13.76 4.09
CA VAL A 32 5.84 -14.90 3.23
C VAL A 32 5.54 -14.59 1.76
N LEU A 33 4.34 -14.07 1.46
CA LEU A 33 3.95 -13.72 0.10
C LEU A 33 4.82 -12.61 -0.49
N VAL A 34 5.09 -11.56 0.30
CA VAL A 34 5.95 -10.46 -0.12
C VAL A 34 7.35 -10.97 -0.44
N ARG A 35 7.95 -11.81 0.42
CA ARG A 35 9.28 -12.38 0.18
C ARG A 35 9.37 -13.22 -1.08
N GLN A 36 8.33 -13.99 -1.39
CA GLN A 36 8.26 -14.77 -2.63
C GLN A 36 8.26 -13.84 -3.85
N GLU A 37 7.49 -12.75 -3.80
CA GLU A 37 7.46 -11.75 -4.87
C GLU A 37 8.76 -10.96 -4.99
N GLU A 38 9.39 -10.59 -3.87
CA GLU A 38 10.71 -9.94 -3.84
C GLU A 38 11.77 -10.82 -4.49
N ALA A 39 11.78 -12.13 -4.18
CA ALA A 39 12.70 -13.08 -4.80
C ALA A 39 12.48 -13.21 -6.31
N ARG A 40 11.20 -13.21 -6.75
CA ARG A 40 10.84 -13.27 -8.17
C ARG A 40 11.24 -12.01 -8.93
N ARG A 41 11.07 -10.84 -8.33
CA ARG A 41 11.33 -9.52 -8.93
C ARG A 41 12.76 -9.03 -8.72
N LYS A 42 13.52 -9.68 -7.82
CA LYS A 42 14.88 -9.35 -7.40
C LYS A 42 15.02 -7.94 -6.81
N HIS A 43 13.99 -7.46 -6.13
CA HIS A 43 14.00 -6.16 -5.47
C HIS A 43 13.02 -6.14 -4.32
N GLU A 44 13.28 -5.30 -3.31
CA GLU A 44 12.43 -5.16 -2.12
C GLU A 44 11.06 -4.55 -2.46
N ILE A 45 10.04 -4.85 -1.66
CA ILE A 45 8.68 -4.30 -1.78
C ILE A 45 8.34 -3.59 -0.48
N ASN A 46 8.18 -2.27 -0.54
CA ASN A 46 7.79 -1.52 0.64
C ASN A 46 6.29 -1.62 0.83
N TYR A 47 5.86 -2.28 1.90
CA TYR A 47 4.45 -2.39 2.22
C TYR A 47 4.12 -1.83 3.60
N THR A 48 2.89 -1.36 3.74
CA THR A 48 2.35 -0.87 5.00
C THR A 48 1.01 -1.55 5.27
N VAL A 49 0.85 -2.01 6.51
CA VAL A 49 -0.38 -2.61 7.01
C VAL A 49 -0.91 -1.72 8.11
N MET A 50 -2.22 -1.45 8.10
CA MET A 50 -2.90 -0.71 9.15
C MET A 50 -4.34 -1.21 9.31
N THR A 51 -4.95 -0.94 10.46
CA THR A 51 -6.37 -1.23 10.65
C THR A 51 -7.23 -0.18 9.95
N GLU A 52 -8.51 -0.51 9.72
CA GLU A 52 -9.47 0.47 9.19
C GLU A 52 -9.61 1.69 10.10
N GLU A 53 -9.56 1.50 11.42
CA GLU A 53 -9.61 2.57 12.41
C GLU A 53 -8.41 3.51 12.30
N GLU A 54 -7.20 2.97 12.20
CA GLU A 54 -5.97 3.73 12.04
C GLU A 54 -5.95 4.50 10.72
N PHE A 55 -6.34 3.84 9.62
CA PHE A 55 -6.45 4.47 8.30
C PHE A 55 -7.43 5.65 8.34
N ASN A 56 -8.63 5.43 8.87
CA ASN A 56 -9.67 6.46 8.97
C ASN A 56 -9.25 7.62 9.87
N PHE A 57 -8.57 7.34 10.97
CA PHE A 57 -8.04 8.37 11.86
C PHE A 57 -6.99 9.25 11.15
N ARG A 58 -6.01 8.63 10.47
CA ARG A 58 -4.97 9.35 9.74
C ARG A 58 -5.54 10.11 8.53
N LYS A 59 -6.50 9.52 7.81
CA LYS A 59 -7.23 10.17 6.72
C LYS A 59 -7.93 11.44 7.20
N LYS A 60 -8.69 11.38 8.31
CA LYS A 60 -9.40 12.53 8.89
C LYS A 60 -8.47 13.64 9.35
N ARG A 61 -7.24 13.31 9.75
CA ARG A 61 -6.22 14.28 10.18
C ARG A 61 -5.40 14.85 9.03
N LEU A 62 -5.68 14.46 7.78
CA LEU A 62 -4.88 14.83 6.61
C LEU A 62 -3.40 14.50 6.83
N ASP A 63 -3.15 13.33 7.41
CA ASP A 63 -1.79 12.83 7.63
C ASP A 63 -1.02 12.85 6.29
N PRO A 64 0.18 13.48 6.22
CA PRO A 64 0.88 13.66 4.96
C PRO A 64 1.20 12.33 4.25
N PHE A 65 1.47 11.27 5.01
CA PHE A 65 1.77 9.96 4.46
C PHE A 65 0.54 9.36 3.77
N ILE A 66 -0.61 9.30 4.46
CA ILE A 66 -1.86 8.80 3.87
C ILE A 66 -2.30 9.67 2.69
N THR A 67 -2.21 10.98 2.84
CA THR A 67 -2.55 11.95 1.79
C THR A 67 -1.69 11.71 0.55
N SER A 68 -0.38 11.52 0.69
CA SER A 68 0.50 11.22 -0.46
C SER A 68 0.12 9.96 -1.23
N ILE A 69 -0.37 8.93 -0.53
CA ILE A 69 -0.81 7.66 -1.13
C ILE A 69 -2.18 7.86 -1.82
N ILE A 70 -3.12 8.56 -1.18
CA ILE A 70 -4.47 8.86 -1.70
C ILE A 70 -4.45 9.91 -2.84
N HIS A 71 -3.38 10.66 -3.03
CA HIS A 71 -3.23 11.53 -4.22
C HIS A 71 -2.36 10.91 -5.32
N GLY A 72 -1.60 9.86 -5.01
CA GLY A 72 -0.79 9.14 -5.98
C GLY A 72 -1.59 8.21 -6.89
N LEU A 73 -1.05 7.93 -8.08
CA LEU A 73 -1.55 6.85 -8.94
C LEU A 73 -1.54 5.53 -8.18
N ARG A 74 -2.64 4.79 -8.23
CA ARG A 74 -2.81 3.53 -7.50
C ARG A 74 -3.76 2.59 -8.22
N ILE A 75 -3.65 1.32 -7.87
CA ILE A 75 -4.51 0.25 -8.38
C ILE A 75 -5.13 -0.44 -7.16
N MET A 76 -6.46 -0.39 -7.07
CA MET A 76 -7.19 -1.15 -6.07
C MET A 76 -7.15 -2.63 -6.45
N LEU A 77 -6.69 -3.48 -5.51
CA LEU A 77 -6.66 -4.93 -5.72
C LEU A 77 -7.93 -5.58 -5.16
N ILE A 78 -8.34 -5.15 -3.97
CA ILE A 78 -9.49 -5.62 -3.22
C ILE A 78 -10.06 -4.40 -2.49
N GLY A 79 -11.38 -4.26 -2.50
CA GLY A 79 -12.12 -3.15 -1.89
C GLY A 79 -12.69 -2.18 -2.91
N ASP A 80 -13.29 -1.11 -2.40
CA ASP A 80 -13.96 -0.07 -3.17
C ASP A 80 -13.12 1.22 -3.15
N GLU A 81 -12.84 1.76 -4.34
CA GLU A 81 -12.08 3.01 -4.49
C GLU A 81 -12.88 4.24 -4.08
N GLU A 82 -14.20 4.24 -4.29
CA GLU A 82 -15.06 5.36 -3.89
C GLU A 82 -15.09 5.49 -2.37
N GLN A 83 -15.24 4.37 -1.65
CA GLN A 83 -15.19 4.34 -0.18
C GLN A 83 -13.85 4.82 0.36
N LEU A 84 -12.76 4.56 -0.35
CA LEU A 84 -11.45 5.05 0.05
C LEU A 84 -11.33 6.57 -0.10
N LEU A 85 -11.98 7.16 -1.10
CA LEU A 85 -11.94 8.59 -1.38
C LEU A 85 -12.94 9.37 -0.52
N ALA A 86 -14.12 8.83 -0.26
CA ALA A 86 -15.22 9.44 0.51
C ALA A 86 -14.84 9.77 1.97
#